data_AF-L8LVM5-F1
#
_entry.id   AF-L8LVM5-F1
#
_cell.length_a   1.000
_cell.length_b   1.000
_cell.length_c   1.000
_cell.angle_alpha   90.00
_cell.angle_beta   90.00
_cell.angle_gamma   90.00
#
_symmetry.space_group_name_H-M   'P 1'
#
loop_
_entity.id
_entity.type
_entity.pdbx_description
1 polymer ?
#
loop_
_entity_poly.entity_id
_entity_poly.type
_entity_poly.pdbx_seq_one_letter_code
_entity_poly.pdbx_strand_id
1 'polypeptide(L)'
;MFAIIKRPPVSRRQLHLMVPAKGGVIRKYDGTTTKFGLRKGDLVNSPKGIGFVSGQTEKQVSVSDANWKRLGQISSSKVTLIRRSTGLIVSY
;
A
#
# COMPACT_ATOMS: atom_id res chain seq x y z
N MET A 1 1.53 -12.94 23.27
CA MET A 1 1.13 -11.87 22.34
C MET A 1 0.51 -12.54 21.12
N PHE A 2 -0.74 -12.22 20.78
CA PHE A 2 -1.44 -12.82 19.65
C PHE A 2 -1.36 -11.86 18.46
N ALA A 3 -1.02 -12.35 17.27
CA ALA A 3 -0.92 -11.54 16.07
C ALA A 3 -1.98 -11.98 15.07
N ILE A 4 -2.70 -11.02 14.50
CA ILE A 4 -3.68 -11.25 13.45
C ILE A 4 -3.00 -11.04 12.10
N ILE A 5 -2.96 -12.08 11.28
CA ILE A 5 -2.38 -12.03 9.93
C ILE A 5 -3.51 -11.98 8.90
N LYS A 6 -3.50 -10.96 8.03
CA LYS A 6 -4.50 -10.76 6.97
C LYS A 6 -3.82 -10.44 5.65
N ARG A 7 -4.52 -10.68 4.54
CA ARG A 7 -4.11 -10.13 3.23
C ARG A 7 -4.65 -8.70 3.07
N PRO A 8 -3.94 -7.80 2.36
CA PRO A 8 -4.53 -6.57 1.86
C PRO A 8 -5.86 -6.86 1.14
N PRO A 9 -6.95 -6.13 1.43
CA PRO A 9 -8.19 -6.24 0.72
C PRO A 9 -7.94 -5.78 -0.71
N VAL A 10 -8.42 -6.61 -1.62
CA VAL A 10 -8.44 -6.32 -3.04
C VAL A 10 -9.91 -6.34 -3.43
N SER A 11 -10.41 -5.21 -3.93
CA SER A 11 -11.76 -5.19 -4.48
C SER A 11 -11.77 -5.90 -5.84
N ARG A 12 -12.91 -6.48 -6.25
CA ARG A 12 -13.05 -7.14 -7.56
C ARG A 12 -12.65 -6.23 -8.73
N ARG A 13 -12.91 -4.92 -8.60
CA ARG A 13 -12.51 -3.90 -9.59
C ARG A 13 -11.00 -3.67 -9.61
N GLN A 14 -10.31 -3.82 -8.48
CA GLN A 14 -8.84 -3.81 -8.42
C GLN A 14 -8.23 -5.08 -9.02
N LEU A 15 -8.85 -6.26 -8.86
CA LEU A 15 -8.36 -7.49 -9.50
C LEU A 15 -8.27 -7.33 -11.03
N HIS A 16 -9.26 -6.70 -11.67
CA HIS A 16 -9.22 -6.41 -13.10
C HIS A 16 -8.08 -5.45 -13.50
N LEU A 17 -7.61 -4.60 -12.59
CA LEU A 17 -6.50 -3.68 -12.83
C LEU A 17 -5.12 -4.35 -12.62
N MET A 18 -5.08 -5.47 -11.90
CA MET A 18 -3.90 -6.30 -11.71
C MET A 18 -3.64 -7.25 -12.89
N VAL A 19 -4.63 -7.46 -13.77
CA VAL A 19 -4.46 -8.23 -15.00
C VAL A 19 -3.52 -7.47 -15.95
N PRO A 20 -2.45 -8.10 -16.47
CA PRO A 20 -1.55 -7.45 -17.42
C PRO A 20 -2.32 -7.01 -18.67
N ALA A 21 -2.02 -5.81 -19.16
CA ALA A 21 -2.48 -5.40 -20.48
C ALA A 21 -1.77 -6.23 -21.57
N LYS A 22 -2.29 -6.15 -22.81
CA LYS A 22 -1.64 -6.76 -23.98
C LYS A 22 -0.17 -6.30 -24.03
N GLY A 23 0.76 -7.26 -24.03
CA GLY A 23 2.20 -7.00 -23.92
C GLY A 23 2.79 -7.19 -22.51
N GLY A 24 2.03 -7.68 -21.54
CA GLY A 24 2.53 -8.03 -20.20
C GLY A 24 2.75 -6.84 -19.26
N VAL A 25 2.33 -5.64 -19.67
CA VAL A 25 2.52 -4.41 -18.88
C VAL A 25 1.46 -4.34 -17.78
N ILE A 26 1.91 -4.26 -16.54
CA ILE A 26 1.05 -4.10 -15.35
C ILE A 26 0.94 -2.61 -15.01
N ARG A 27 -0.25 -2.15 -14.64
CA ARG A 27 -0.45 -0.77 -14.18
C ARG A 27 0.39 -0.48 -12.93
N LYS A 28 1.08 0.67 -12.93
CA LYS A 28 1.71 1.21 -11.72
C LYS A 28 0.66 1.33 -10.62
N TYR A 29 0.99 0.86 -9.42
CA TYR A 29 0.20 0.90 -8.18
C TYR A 29 -0.43 -0.43 -7.70
N ASP A 30 -0.87 -1.31 -8.60
CA ASP A 30 -1.61 -2.54 -8.22
C ASP A 30 -0.76 -3.84 -8.19
N GLY A 31 0.53 -3.73 -8.50
CA GLY A 31 1.49 -4.83 -8.46
C GLY A 31 2.96 -4.41 -8.62
N THR A 32 3.18 -3.13 -8.88
CA THR A 32 4.50 -2.53 -9.07
C THR A 32 4.66 -1.30 -8.18
N THR A 33 5.83 -0.68 -8.24
CA THR A 33 6.17 0.48 -7.41
C THR A 33 5.40 1.73 -7.83
N THR A 34 4.91 2.48 -6.84
CA THR A 34 4.43 3.87 -6.94
C THR A 34 5.48 4.75 -7.62
N LYS A 35 5.07 5.95 -8.06
CA LYS A 35 6.01 6.96 -8.60
C LYS A 35 7.13 7.33 -7.60
N PHE A 36 6.92 7.07 -6.31
CA PHE A 36 7.79 7.44 -5.21
C PHE A 36 8.60 6.27 -4.64
N GLY A 37 8.63 5.10 -5.28
CA GLY A 37 9.45 3.98 -4.80
C GLY A 37 8.79 3.10 -3.71
N LEU A 38 7.54 3.37 -3.33
CA LEU A 38 6.73 2.58 -2.39
C LEU A 38 5.78 1.60 -3.10
N ARG A 39 5.35 0.52 -2.46
CA ARG A 39 4.37 -0.43 -3.00
C ARG A 39 3.14 -0.52 -2.12
N LYS A 40 2.00 -0.92 -2.68
CA LYS A 40 0.80 -1.20 -1.88
C LYS A 40 1.11 -2.29 -0.85
N GLY A 41 0.74 -2.04 0.40
CA GLY A 41 1.07 -2.91 1.53
C GLY A 41 2.48 -2.78 2.10
N ASP A 42 3.31 -1.86 1.59
CA ASP A 42 4.56 -1.50 2.28
C ASP A 42 4.22 -0.89 3.64
N LEU A 43 4.94 -1.31 4.68
CA LEU A 43 4.84 -0.73 6.02
C LEU A 43 5.71 0.52 6.06
N VAL A 44 5.11 1.65 6.38
CA VAL A 44 5.74 2.96 6.35
C VAL A 44 5.54 3.72 7.65
N ASN A 45 6.51 4.54 7.99
CA ASN A 45 6.35 5.57 9.01
C ASN A 45 5.84 6.86 8.34
N SER A 46 4.92 7.54 9.00
CA SER A 46 4.39 8.81 8.56
C SER A 46 4.11 9.72 9.76
N PRO A 47 3.95 11.04 9.57
CA PRO A 47 3.59 11.94 10.67
C PRO A 47 2.24 11.63 11.33
N LYS A 48 1.40 10.82 10.67
CA LYS A 48 0.09 10.37 11.20
C LYS A 48 0.16 9.01 11.89
N GLY A 49 1.36 8.45 12.03
CA GLY A 49 1.60 7.13 12.60
C GLY A 49 2.12 6.11 11.59
N ILE A 50 2.46 4.94 12.10
CA ILE A 50 2.91 3.79 11.33
C ILE A 50 1.69 3.12 10.68
N GLY A 51 1.79 2.80 9.39
CA GLY A 51 0.72 2.13 8.67
C GLY A 51 1.17 1.55 7.34
N PHE A 52 0.21 1.07 6.58
CA PHE A 52 0.41 0.43 5.29
C PHE A 52 0.02 1.36 4.15
N VAL A 53 0.80 1.33 3.07
CA VAL A 53 0.51 2.09 1.85
C VAL A 53 -0.75 1.53 1.18
N SER A 54 -1.77 2.38 1.05
CA SER A 54 -3.11 2.01 0.55
C SER A 54 -3.58 2.79 -0.66
N GLY A 55 -2.94 3.91 -0.97
CA GLY A 55 -3.20 4.75 -2.14
C GLY A 55 -1.96 5.50 -2.61
N GLN A 56 -1.98 6.00 -3.84
CA GLN A 56 -1.17 7.15 -4.21
C GLN A 56 -2.03 8.13 -4.99
N THR A 57 -1.70 9.41 -4.88
CA THR A 57 -2.10 10.46 -5.80
C THR A 57 -0.85 10.96 -6.52
N GLU A 58 -0.96 12.06 -7.27
CA GLU A 58 0.17 12.59 -8.02
C GLU A 58 1.33 13.08 -7.14
N LYS A 59 1.05 13.55 -5.92
CA LYS A 59 2.05 14.11 -4.99
C LYS A 59 2.06 13.44 -3.61
N GLN A 60 1.03 12.66 -3.28
CA GLN A 60 0.83 12.11 -1.95
C GLN A 60 0.62 10.60 -1.98
N VAL A 61 0.85 9.98 -0.83
CA VAL A 61 0.67 8.56 -0.56
C VAL A 61 -0.42 8.44 0.49
N SER A 62 -1.43 7.61 0.24
CA SER A 62 -2.42 7.28 1.25
C SER A 62 -1.87 6.19 2.15
N VAL A 63 -1.94 6.40 3.46
CA VAL A 63 -1.52 5.44 4.48
C VAL A 63 -2.76 5.02 5.27
N SER A 64 -2.86 3.73 5.57
CA SER A 64 -3.97 3.11 6.31
C SER A 64 -3.45 2.21 7.42
N ASP A 65 -4.27 1.96 8.42
CA ASP A 65 -3.94 1.02 9.49
C ASP A 65 -4.04 -0.44 9.00
N ALA A 66 -3.81 -1.39 9.90
CA ALA A 66 -3.91 -2.82 9.61
C ALA A 66 -5.33 -3.29 9.26
N ASN A 67 -6.36 -2.51 9.64
CA ASN A 67 -7.77 -2.76 9.32
C ASN A 67 -8.21 -2.02 8.04
N TRP A 68 -7.27 -1.43 7.28
CA TRP A 68 -7.53 -0.65 6.08
C TRP A 68 -8.36 0.62 6.29
N LYS A 69 -8.43 1.11 7.53
CA LYS A 69 -8.94 2.44 7.82
C LYS A 69 -7.87 3.46 7.48
N ARG A 70 -8.24 4.45 6.65
CA ARG A 70 -7.30 5.46 6.16
C ARG A 70 -6.87 6.40 7.29
N LEU A 71 -5.57 6.42 7.60
CA LEU A 71 -4.95 7.39 8.52
C LEU A 71 -4.85 8.77 7.86
N GLY A 72 -4.53 8.80 6.58
CA GLY A 72 -4.58 10.02 5.78
C GLY A 72 -3.80 9.93 4.48
N GLN A 73 -3.73 11.06 3.78
CA GLN A 73 -2.84 11.26 2.64
C GLN A 73 -1.67 12.13 3.09
N ILE A 74 -0.45 11.67 2.83
CA ILE A 74 0.79 12.28 3.28
C ILE A 74 1.67 12.52 2.06
N SER A 75 2.37 13.66 2.02
CA SER A 75 3.40 13.91 1.00
C SER A 75 4.42 12.77 0.99
N SER A 76 4.78 12.26 -0.18
CA SER A 76 5.74 11.16 -0.31
C SER A 76 7.08 11.44 0.36
N SER A 77 7.52 12.70 0.37
CA SER A 77 8.75 13.16 1.04
C SER A 77 8.75 12.98 2.56
N LYS A 78 7.56 12.86 3.18
CA LYS A 78 7.41 12.69 4.63
C LYS A 78 7.13 11.24 5.03
N VAL A 79 7.19 10.31 4.08
CA VAL A 79 6.90 8.89 4.29
C VAL A 79 8.20 8.11 4.17
N THR A 80 8.57 7.38 5.22
CA THR A 80 9.77 6.53 5.21
C THR A 80 9.37 5.06 5.23
N LEU A 81 10.05 4.25 4.42
CA LEU A 81 9.81 2.82 4.36
C LEU A 81 10.42 2.13 5.58
N ILE A 82 9.62 1.34 6.29
CA ILE A 82 10.09 0.47 7.38
C ILE A 82 10.32 -0.95 6.84
N ARG A 83 9.33 -1.50 6.13
CA ARG A 83 9.37 -2.88 5.63
C ARG A 83 8.63 -3.01 4.30
N ARG A 84 9.20 -3.77 3.38
CA ARG A 84 8.56 -4.12 2.10
C ARG A 84 7.38 -5.06 2.29
N SER A 85 6.36 -4.87 1.44
CA SER A 85 5.17 -5.69 1.37
C SER A 85 5.54 -7.15 1.11
N THR A 86 5.05 -8.04 1.98
CA THR A 86 5.14 -9.50 1.81
C THR A 86 3.80 -10.09 1.35
N GLY A 87 2.84 -9.24 0.98
CA GLY A 87 1.45 -9.64 0.73
C GLY A 87 0.66 -9.97 2.01
N LEU A 88 1.28 -9.84 3.18
CA LEU A 88 0.68 -10.08 4.48
C LEU A 88 0.75 -8.81 5.34
N ILE A 89 -0.32 -8.59 6.09
CA ILE A 89 -0.48 -7.53 7.07
C ILE A 89 -0.54 -8.19 8.43
N VAL A 90 0.28 -7.70 9.34
CA VAL A 90 0.35 -8.19 10.72
C VAL A 90 -0.14 -7.07 11.61
N SER A 91 -1.18 -7.35 12.41
CA SER A 91 -1.58 -6.51 13.54
C SER A 91 -1.39 -7.28 14.84
N TYR A 92 -1.15 -6.56 15.92
CA TYR A 92 -1.08 -7.10 17.28
C TYR A 92 -2.21 -6.53 18.12
#